data_AF-A0ABC9Y958-F1
#
_entry.id   AF-A0ABC9Y958-F1
#
_cell.length_a   1.000
_cell.length_b   1.000
_cell.length_c   1.000
_cell.angle_alpha   90.00
_cell.angle_beta   90.00
_cell.angle_gamma   90.00
#
_symmetry.space_group_name_H-M   'P 1'
#
loop_
_entity.id
_entity.type
_entity.pdbx_description
1 polymer ?
#
loop_
_entity_poly.entity_id
_entity_poly.type
_entity_poly.pdbx_seq_one_letter_code
_entity_poly.pdbx_strand_id
1 'polypeptide(L)'
;MAAWLLRSWDNGADSQQLEGREAQQLGSLARNRGTERGTGKEAAICSLWRRLLSSVRARYPLKEDLVNSPGKWTTADEGIQYLRELAVLGVIHSDLDDEEVSKDPEDVLCTRATWRKAIQSAPAS
;
A
#
# COMPACT_ATOMS: atom_id res chain seq x y z
N MET A 1 -3.70 6.59 6.75
CA MET A 1 -3.62 6.16 5.32
C MET A 1 -3.53 4.63 5.21
N ALA A 2 -2.54 4.00 5.84
CA ALA A 2 -2.32 2.54 5.78
C ALA A 2 -3.57 1.70 6.10
N ALA A 3 -4.31 2.01 7.17
CA ALA A 3 -5.57 1.35 7.52
C ALA A 3 -6.62 1.34 6.37
N TRP A 4 -6.74 2.42 5.61
CA TRP A 4 -7.71 2.50 4.50
C TRP A 4 -7.26 1.66 3.29
N LEU A 5 -5.96 1.69 2.98
CA LEU A 5 -5.39 0.84 1.93
C LEU A 5 -5.52 -0.64 2.29
N LEU A 6 -5.21 -1.02 3.53
CA LEU A 6 -5.38 -2.38 4.01
C LEU A 6 -6.83 -2.85 3.87
N ARG A 7 -7.81 -2.01 4.25
CA ARG A 7 -9.22 -2.31 4.00
C ARG A 7 -9.53 -2.49 2.51
N SER A 8 -8.94 -1.68 1.63
CA SER A 8 -9.13 -1.87 0.19
C SER A 8 -8.58 -3.21 -0.29
N TRP A 9 -7.42 -3.62 0.22
CA TRP A 9 -6.85 -4.96 -0.03
C TRP A 9 -7.77 -6.07 0.48
N ASP A 10 -8.21 -5.99 1.74
CA ASP A 10 -9.11 -6.98 2.37
C ASP A 10 -10.44 -7.13 1.63
N ASN A 11 -10.89 -6.09 0.91
CA ASN A 11 -12.09 -6.13 0.05
C ASN A 11 -11.82 -6.65 -1.37
N GLY A 12 -10.64 -7.20 -1.65
CA GLY A 12 -10.32 -7.81 -2.95
C GLY A 12 -9.82 -6.83 -4.02
N ALA A 13 -9.23 -5.69 -3.64
CA ALA A 13 -8.71 -4.74 -4.64
C ALA A 13 -7.62 -5.34 -5.56
N ASP A 14 -6.99 -6.45 -5.19
CA ASP A 14 -5.99 -7.12 -6.03
C ASP A 14 -6.59 -7.98 -7.13
N SER A 15 -7.75 -8.59 -6.86
CA SER A 15 -8.46 -9.41 -7.85
C SER A 15 -9.30 -8.55 -8.80
N GLN A 16 -9.59 -7.30 -8.43
CA GLN A 16 -10.33 -6.38 -9.28
C GLN A 16 -9.41 -5.72 -10.31
N GLN A 17 -9.45 -6.20 -11.55
CA GLN A 17 -8.81 -5.56 -12.70
C GLN A 17 -9.56 -4.29 -13.10
N LEU A 18 -8.83 -3.23 -13.45
CA LEU A 18 -9.42 -2.00 -13.96
C LEU A 18 -9.07 -1.80 -15.43
N GLU A 19 -10.11 -1.76 -16.27
CA GLU A 19 -9.96 -1.35 -17.65
C GLU A 19 -9.74 0.17 -17.76
N GLY A 20 -9.16 0.63 -18.87
CA GLY A 20 -8.78 2.04 -19.05
C GLY A 20 -9.92 3.05 -18.83
N ARG A 21 -11.18 2.68 -19.07
CA ARG A 21 -12.36 3.54 -18.82
C ARG A 21 -12.80 3.56 -17.35
N GLU A 22 -12.71 2.44 -16.65
CA GLU A 22 -13.03 2.35 -15.22
C GLU A 22 -12.00 3.10 -14.39
N ALA A 23 -10.73 3.03 -14.80
CA ALA A 23 -9.66 3.81 -14.21
C ALA A 23 -9.94 5.32 -14.31
N GLN A 24 -10.46 5.82 -15.42
CA GLN A 24 -10.80 7.25 -15.57
C GLN A 24 -11.83 7.73 -14.53
N GLN A 25 -12.68 6.85 -14.02
CA GLN A 25 -13.66 7.17 -12.97
C GLN A 25 -13.03 7.35 -11.58
N LEU A 26 -11.81 6.85 -11.37
CA LEU A 26 -11.05 7.03 -10.11
C LEU A 26 -10.42 8.44 -9.99
N GLY A 27 -10.64 9.31 -10.98
CA GLY A 27 -10.28 10.72 -10.92
C GLY A 27 -8.78 10.95 -10.69
N SER A 28 -8.43 11.74 -9.67
CA SER A 28 -7.05 12.14 -9.38
C SER A 28 -6.12 10.99 -8.95
N LEU A 29 -6.67 9.81 -8.63
CA LEU A 29 -5.88 8.60 -8.37
C LEU A 29 -5.41 7.98 -9.69
N ALA A 30 -6.24 7.94 -10.73
CA ALA A 30 -5.84 7.35 -12.02
C ALA A 30 -4.91 8.22 -12.86
N ARG A 31 -4.89 9.54 -12.63
CA ARG A 31 -4.12 10.49 -13.43
C ARG A 31 -2.73 10.72 -12.84
N ASN A 32 -1.92 9.67 -12.74
CA ASN A 32 -0.51 9.83 -12.39
C ASN A 32 0.30 10.12 -13.66
N ARG A 33 0.93 11.30 -13.75
CA ARG A 33 1.75 11.69 -14.92
C ARG A 33 2.98 10.80 -15.14
N GLY A 34 3.33 9.95 -14.16
CA GLY A 34 4.40 8.95 -14.29
C GLY A 34 4.02 7.75 -15.16
N THR A 35 2.75 7.34 -15.15
CA THR A 35 2.27 6.17 -15.91
C THR A 35 1.95 6.47 -17.37
N GLU A 36 1.80 7.75 -17.74
CA GLU A 36 1.38 8.15 -19.09
C GLU A 36 2.54 8.54 -20.03
N ARG A 37 3.79 8.55 -19.54
CA ARG A 37 4.94 8.99 -20.33
C ARG A 37 5.61 7.88 -21.15
N GLY A 38 5.03 6.68 -21.17
CA GLY A 38 5.54 5.52 -21.88
C GLY A 38 4.53 4.94 -22.85
N THR A 39 4.48 5.50 -24.06
CA THR A 39 4.07 4.83 -25.31
C THR A 39 2.59 4.47 -25.50
N GLY A 40 2.08 4.72 -26.72
CA GLY A 40 0.73 4.36 -27.19
C GLY A 40 0.48 2.85 -27.32
N LYS A 41 0.69 2.10 -26.25
CA LYS A 41 0.21 0.72 -26.08
C LYS A 41 -0.91 0.75 -25.03
N GLU A 42 -1.93 -0.07 -25.24
CA GLU A 42 -3.13 -0.21 -24.39
C GLU A 42 -2.91 0.17 -22.92
N ALA A 43 -3.82 0.98 -22.38
CA ALA A 43 -3.89 1.28 -20.95
C ALA A 43 -3.80 -0.05 -20.18
N ALA A 44 -2.62 -0.34 -19.63
CA ALA A 44 -2.33 -1.64 -19.03
C ALA A 44 -3.43 -1.98 -18.02
N ILE A 45 -4.04 -3.15 -18.19
CA ILE A 45 -5.00 -3.71 -17.25
C ILE A 45 -4.19 -4.00 -15.97
N CYS A 46 -4.36 -3.17 -14.96
CA CYS A 46 -3.72 -3.34 -13.66
C CYS A 46 -4.82 -3.50 -12.61
N SER A 47 -4.54 -4.27 -11.55
CA SER A 47 -5.45 -4.36 -10.42
C SER A 47 -5.67 -3.00 -9.77
N LEU A 48 -6.84 -2.79 -9.15
CA LEU A 48 -7.14 -1.62 -8.35
C LEU A 48 -6.07 -1.41 -7.28
N TRP A 49 -5.59 -2.49 -6.66
CA TRP A 49 -4.50 -2.47 -5.70
C TRP A 49 -3.23 -1.79 -6.26
N ARG A 50 -2.76 -2.21 -7.44
CA ARG A 50 -1.58 -1.62 -8.08
C ARG A 50 -1.73 -0.13 -8.36
N ARG A 51 -2.91 0.28 -8.84
CA ARG A 51 -3.18 1.71 -9.10
C ARG A 51 -3.19 2.53 -7.81
N LEU A 52 -3.78 2.00 -6.74
CA LEU A 52 -3.79 2.66 -5.43
C LEU A 52 -2.38 2.82 -4.88
N LEU A 53 -1.55 1.77 -4.94
CA LEU A 53 -0.15 1.82 -4.50
C LEU A 53 0.65 2.88 -5.27
N SER A 54 0.55 2.89 -6.61
CA SER A 54 1.24 3.87 -7.46
C SER A 54 0.80 5.31 -7.15
N SER A 55 -0.51 5.51 -6.96
CA SER A 55 -1.08 6.83 -6.63
C SER A 55 -0.60 7.35 -5.29
N VAL A 56 -0.59 6.49 -4.27
CA VAL A 56 -0.16 6.83 -2.91
C VAL A 56 1.33 7.13 -2.90
N ARG A 57 2.15 6.31 -3.56
CA ARG A 57 3.60 6.57 -3.68
C ARG A 57 3.91 7.89 -4.37
N ALA A 58 3.17 8.23 -5.43
CA ALA A 58 3.36 9.50 -6.15
C ALA A 58 2.97 10.73 -5.31
N ARG A 59 1.98 10.59 -4.42
CA ARG A 59 1.54 11.67 -3.52
C ARG A 59 2.39 11.77 -2.26
N TYR A 60 2.96 10.65 -1.81
CA TYR A 60 3.71 10.52 -0.56
C TYR A 60 5.03 9.79 -0.84
N PRO A 61 6.00 10.50 -1.45
CA PRO A 61 7.27 9.88 -1.86
C PRO A 61 8.14 9.50 -0.66
N LEU A 62 7.97 10.18 0.48
CA LEU A 62 8.70 9.91 1.71
C LEU A 62 7.89 8.98 2.62
N LYS A 63 8.59 8.06 3.28
CA LYS A 63 7.96 7.08 4.18
C LYS A 63 7.36 7.74 5.40
N GLU A 64 7.97 8.82 5.85
CA GLU A 64 7.57 9.61 7.00
C GLU A 64 6.19 10.25 6.79
N ASP A 65 5.80 10.54 5.54
CA ASP A 65 4.50 11.15 5.22
C ASP A 65 3.33 10.17 5.41
N LEU A 66 3.61 8.86 5.45
CA LEU A 66 2.62 7.80 5.57
C LEU A 66 2.62 7.13 6.94
N VAL A 67 3.69 7.29 7.72
CA VAL A 67 3.81 6.72 9.06
C VAL A 67 2.94 7.55 10.00
N ASN A 68 1.74 7.04 10.29
CA ASN A 68 1.07 7.41 11.52
C ASN A 68 1.84 6.74 12.67
N SER A 69 2.34 7.54 13.61
CA SER A 69 2.78 7.01 14.91
C SER A 69 1.58 6.28 15.53
N PRO A 70 1.65 4.97 15.76
CA PRO A 70 0.54 4.28 16.40
C PRO A 70 0.35 4.86 17.80
N GLY A 71 -0.91 4.96 18.23
CA GLY A 71 -1.18 4.93 19.67
C GLY A 71 -0.66 3.63 20.26
N LYS A 72 -0.40 3.59 21.57
CA LYS A 72 -0.11 2.33 22.25
C LYS A 72 -1.28 1.36 22.00
N TRP A 73 -0.98 0.16 21.51
CA TRP A 73 -1.99 -0.89 21.40
C TRP A 73 -2.11 -1.60 22.76
N THR A 74 -3.27 -2.17 23.03
CA THR A 74 -3.62 -2.79 24.31
C THR A 74 -4.08 -4.24 24.16
N THR A 75 -4.49 -4.64 22.97
CA THR A 75 -4.95 -6.00 22.66
C THR A 75 -4.11 -6.64 21.55
N ALA A 76 -4.09 -7.98 21.50
CA ALA A 76 -3.38 -8.71 20.45
C ALA A 76 -3.92 -8.36 19.04
N ASP A 77 -5.24 -8.19 18.90
CA ASP A 77 -5.87 -7.80 17.64
C ASP A 77 -5.40 -6.42 17.15
N GLU A 78 -5.29 -5.44 18.06
CA GLU A 78 -4.73 -4.12 17.74
C GLU A 78 -3.25 -4.22 17.31
N GLY A 79 -2.47 -5.09 17.96
CA GLY A 79 -1.08 -5.36 17.60
C GLY A 79 -0.94 -6.03 16.21
N ILE A 80 -1.80 -7.01 15.90
CA ILE A 80 -1.85 -7.66 14.59
C ILE A 80 -2.23 -6.65 13.52
N GLN A 81 -3.28 -5.87 13.75
CA GLN A 81 -3.71 -4.82 12.83
C GLN A 81 -2.59 -3.81 12.57
N TYR A 82 -1.85 -3.39 13.61
CA TYR A 82 -0.71 -2.50 13.46
C TYR A 82 0.41 -3.12 12.60
N LEU A 83 0.71 -4.41 12.77
CA LEU A 83 1.69 -5.11 11.94
C LEU A 83 1.29 -5.14 10.47
N ARG A 84 0.01 -5.43 10.17
CA ARG A 84 -0.52 -5.41 8.80
C ARG A 84 -0.44 -4.02 8.17
N GLU A 85 -0.74 -2.97 8.96
CA GLU A 85 -0.57 -1.58 8.49
C GLU A 85 0.90 -1.22 8.21
N LEU A 86 1.84 -1.70 9.04
CA LEU A 86 3.27 -1.54 8.76
C LEU A 86 3.71 -2.32 7.50
N ALA A 87 3.09 -3.47 7.22
CA ALA A 87 3.36 -4.26 6.03
C ALA A 87 2.91 -3.53 4.74
N VAL A 88 1.74 -2.89 4.76
CA VAL A 88 1.27 -2.00 3.65
C VAL A 88 2.27 -0.87 3.38
N LEU A 89 2.84 -0.25 4.42
CA LEU A 89 3.91 0.73 4.23
C LEU A 89 5.17 0.11 3.62
N GLY A 90 5.48 -1.14 3.97
CA GLY A 90 6.54 -1.92 3.34
C GLY A 90 6.30 -2.11 1.84
N VAL A 91 5.08 -2.47 1.43
CA VAL A 91 4.70 -2.63 0.03
C VAL A 91 4.91 -1.34 -0.76
N ILE A 92 4.37 -0.21 -0.27
CA ILE A 92 4.41 1.10 -0.95
C ILE A 92 5.85 1.54 -1.24
N HIS A 93 6.76 1.32 -0.29
CA HIS A 93 8.17 1.75 -0.38
C HIS A 93 9.13 0.64 -0.81
N SER A 94 8.63 -0.54 -1.18
CA SER A 94 9.49 -1.57 -1.75
C SER A 94 9.96 -1.14 -3.14
N ASP A 95 11.16 -1.59 -3.54
CA ASP A 95 11.60 -1.46 -4.92
C ASP A 95 10.63 -2.28 -5.80
N LEU A 96 9.81 -1.55 -6.56
CA LEU A 96 8.77 -2.06 -7.46
C LEU A 96 9.33 -2.27 -8.87
N ASP A 97 10.67 -2.38 -9.02
CA ASP A 97 11.30 -2.54 -10.33
C ASP A 97 10.82 -3.81 -11.06
N ASP A 98 10.27 -4.78 -10.33
CA ASP A 98 9.35 -5.77 -10.88
C ASP A 98 7.94 -5.18 -11.00
N GLU A 99 7.76 -4.35 -12.03
CA GLU A 99 6.44 -3.81 -12.41
C GLU A 99 5.46 -4.92 -12.83
N GLU A 100 5.79 -6.21 -12.78
CA GLU A 100 4.84 -7.28 -13.14
C GLU A 100 4.05 -7.83 -11.94
N VAL A 101 4.55 -7.73 -10.70
CA VAL A 101 3.93 -8.40 -9.55
C VAL A 101 3.49 -7.40 -8.48
N SER A 102 2.17 -7.30 -8.21
CA SER A 102 1.71 -6.67 -6.97
C SER A 102 2.17 -7.51 -5.80
N LYS A 103 2.79 -6.88 -4.80
CA LYS A 103 3.18 -7.55 -3.56
C LYS A 103 1.99 -7.56 -2.60
N ASP A 104 1.58 -8.76 -2.18
CA ASP A 104 0.62 -8.98 -1.10
C ASP A 104 1.21 -8.40 0.20
N PRO A 105 0.48 -7.53 0.94
CA PRO A 105 0.91 -7.08 2.25
C PRO A 105 1.14 -8.21 3.26
N GLU A 106 0.48 -9.35 3.16
CA GLU A 106 0.67 -10.51 4.04
C GLU A 106 1.96 -11.29 3.73
N ASP A 107 2.49 -11.18 2.51
CA ASP A 107 3.76 -11.80 2.10
C ASP A 107 4.99 -10.94 2.45
N VAL A 108 4.78 -9.71 2.94
CA VAL A 108 5.88 -8.82 3.29
C VAL A 108 6.62 -9.34 4.52
N LEU A 109 7.86 -9.76 4.30
CA LEU A 109 8.75 -10.15 5.39
C LEU A 109 8.90 -9.01 6.42
N CYS A 110 8.61 -9.35 7.67
CA CYS A 110 8.82 -8.43 8.78
C CYS A 110 10.31 -8.07 8.91
N THR A 111 10.66 -6.84 8.56
CA THR A 111 12.04 -6.35 8.72
C THR A 111 12.37 -6.12 10.20
N ARG A 112 13.67 -6.14 10.55
CA ARG A 112 14.13 -5.77 11.90
C ARG A 112 13.68 -4.36 12.32
N ALA A 113 13.47 -3.45 11.37
CA ALA A 113 12.93 -2.12 11.64
C ALA A 113 11.42 -2.18 11.99
N THR A 114 10.65 -2.98 11.26
CA THR A 114 9.23 -3.25 11.54
C THR A 114 9.05 -3.84 12.94
N TRP A 115 9.84 -4.85 13.29
CA TRP A 115 9.83 -5.47 14.62
C TRP A 115 10.13 -4.49 15.75
N ARG A 116 11.15 -3.64 15.59
CA ARG A 116 11.47 -2.62 16.60
C ARG A 116 10.30 -1.65 16.81
N LYS A 117 9.64 -1.22 15.74
CA LYS A 117 8.47 -0.33 15.84
C LYS A 117 7.30 -1.00 16.55
N ALA A 118 7.07 -2.30 16.30
CA ALA A 118 6.03 -3.07 16.98
C ALA A 118 6.30 -3.23 18.48
N ILE A 119 7.55 -3.51 18.85
CA ILE A 119 7.95 -3.62 20.26
C ILE A 119 7.83 -2.26 20.97
N GLN A 120 8.20 -1.16 20.31
CA GLN A 120 8.10 0.19 20.89
C GLN A 120 6.66 0.66 21.12
N SER A 121 5.69 0.14 20.34
CA SER A 121 4.28 0.48 20.50
C SER A 121 3.53 -0.47 21.44
N ALA A 122 4.17 -1.55 21.88
CA ALA A 122 3.57 -2.56 22.74
C ALA A 122 3.18 -1.99 24.11
N PRO A 123 2.12 -2.52 24.74
CA PRO A 123 1.77 -2.15 26.10
C PRO A 123 2.91 -2.56 27.06
N ALA A 124 3.16 -1.73 28.08
CA ALA A 124 4.10 -2.08 29.14
C ALA A 124 3.52 -3.26 29.93
N SER A 125 4.33 -4.30 30.15
CA SER A 125 4.01 -5.40 31.09
C SER A 125 4.04 -4.94 32.53
#